data_AF-A0A8H7T7I0-F1
#
_entry.id   AF-A0A8H7T7I0-F1
#
_cell.length_a   1.000
_cell.length_b   1.000
_cell.length_c   1.000
_cell.angle_alpha   90.00
_cell.angle_beta   90.00
_cell.angle_gamma   90.00
#
_symmetry.space_group_name_H-M   'P 1'
#
loop_
_entity.id
_entity.type
_entity.pdbx_description
1 polymer ?
#
loop_
_entity_poly.entity_id
_entity_poly.type
_entity_poly.pdbx_seq_one_letter_code
_entity_poly.pdbx_strand_id
1 'polypeptide(L)' 'MANRLSALDKNVFTIKDLKEAGSKKLPKMYSEYFNEGAMDLITLHDNEEAYNRYKIRPRILVNVSKVDM' A
#
# COMPACT_ATOMS: atom_id res chain seq x y z
N MET A 1 10.16 -6.52 -18.41
CA MET A 1 9.90 -5.51 -17.37
C MET A 1 9.05 -4.38 -17.94
N ALA A 2 7.85 -4.67 -18.47
CA ALA A 2 7.19 -3.77 -19.45
C ALA A 2 6.12 -2.81 -18.87
N ASN A 3 5.66 -2.99 -17.62
CA ASN A 3 4.47 -2.29 -17.11
C ASN A 3 4.69 -1.52 -15.79
N ARG A 4 5.92 -1.09 -15.48
CA ARG A 4 6.18 -0.29 -14.27
C ARG A 4 6.37 1.18 -14.67
N LEU A 5 5.56 2.06 -14.10
CA LEU A 5 5.72 3.52 -14.23
C LEU A 5 7.10 3.96 -13.72
N SER A 6 7.54 5.16 -14.11
CA SER A 6 8.80 5.72 -13.63
C SER A 6 8.80 5.81 -12.10
N ALA A 7 9.94 5.44 -11.49
CA ALA A 7 10.10 5.56 -10.04
C ALA A 7 10.12 7.04 -9.64
N LEU A 8 9.11 7.46 -8.86
CA LEU A 8 8.97 8.84 -8.39
C LEU A 8 9.90 9.16 -7.21
N ASP A 9 10.28 8.15 -6.43
CA ASP A 9 11.18 8.27 -5.26
C ASP A 9 12.19 7.12 -5.26
N LYS A 10 13.37 7.36 -4.66
CA LYS A 10 14.48 6.38 -4.63
C LYS A 10 14.35 5.35 -3.52
N ASN A 11 13.58 5.65 -2.47
CA ASN A 11 13.50 4.90 -1.23
C ASN A 11 12.07 4.40 -0.92
N VAL A 12 11.04 4.97 -1.54
CA VAL A 12 9.64 4.61 -1.32
C VAL A 12 9.13 3.72 -2.45
N PHE A 13 8.94 2.42 -2.17
CA PHE A 13 8.46 1.44 -3.16
C PHE A 13 7.04 0.94 -2.87
N THR A 14 6.60 1.03 -1.63
CA THR A 14 5.28 0.63 -1.16
C THR A 14 4.62 1.74 -0.35
N ILE A 15 3.29 1.65 -0.17
CA ILE A 15 2.54 2.58 0.69
C ILE A 15 3.06 2.52 2.14
N LYS A 16 3.54 1.36 2.60
CA LYS A 16 4.14 1.21 3.92
C LYS A 16 5.45 1.98 4.06
N ASP A 17 6.32 1.93 3.04
CA ASP A 17 7.57 2.71 3.03
C ASP A 17 7.27 4.22 3.08
N LEU A 18 6.21 4.65 2.39
CA LEU A 18 5.75 6.04 2.44
C LEU A 18 5.30 6.44 3.84
N LYS A 19 4.50 5.59 4.50
CA LYS A 19 4.04 5.79 5.88
C LYS A 19 5.23 5.94 6.83
N GLU A 20 6.23 5.06 6.74
CA GLU A 20 7.42 5.10 7.60
C GLU A 20 8.30 6.34 7.32
N ALA A 21 8.58 6.64 6.05
CA ALA A 21 9.39 7.79 5.67
C ALA A 21 8.71 9.12 6.00
N GLY A 22 7.39 9.20 5.83
CA GLY A 22 6.57 10.37 6.17
C GLY A 22 6.50 10.59 7.68
N SER A 23 6.25 9.53 8.45
CA SER A 23 6.14 9.62 9.92
C SER A 23 7.44 10.08 10.59
N LYS A 24 8.61 9.77 10.00
CA LYS A 24 9.91 10.27 10.48
C LYS A 24 10.12 11.77 10.24
N LYS A 25 9.43 12.36 9.26
CA LYS A 25 9.59 13.76 8.85
C LYS A 25 8.50 14.67 9.42
N LEU A 26 7.35 14.12 9.78
CA LEU A 26 6.21 14.88 10.28
C LEU A 26 6.26 15.06 11.81
N PRO A 27 5.79 16.19 12.34
CA PRO A 27 5.53 16.33 13.76
C PRO A 27 4.50 15.30 14.25
N LYS A 28 4.69 14.82 15.49
CA LYS A 28 3.91 13.73 16.10
C LYS A 28 2.40 13.87 15.93
N MET A 29 1.86 15.05 16.20
CA MET A 29 0.43 15.35 16.06
C MET A 29 -0.12 15.05 14.65
N TYR A 30 0.63 15.41 13.60
CA TYR A 30 0.20 15.16 12.22
C TYR A 30 0.37 13.70 11.83
N SER A 31 1.48 13.07 12.26
CA SER A 31 1.67 11.64 11.99
C SER A 31 0.61 10.78 12.66
N GLU A 32 0.21 11.11 13.89
CA GLU A 32 -0.86 10.39 14.61
C GLU A 32 -2.22 10.62 13.94
N TYR A 33 -2.53 11.88 13.58
CA TYR A 33 -3.79 12.20 12.89
C TYR A 33 -4.01 11.40 11.60
N PHE A 34 -2.96 11.16 10.80
CA PHE A 34 -3.08 10.42 9.54
C PHE A 34 -2.96 8.90 9.70
N ASN A 35 -2.23 8.41 10.71
CA ASN A 35 -1.87 6.99 10.81
C ASN A 35 -2.66 6.22 11.86
N GLU A 36 -3.30 6.91 12.80
CA GLU A 36 -4.14 6.30 13.82
C GLU A 36 -5.60 6.19 13.36
N GLY A 37 -6.46 5.76 14.28
CA GLY A 37 -7.85 5.42 14.05
C GLY A 37 -8.56 5.27 15.38
N ALA A 38 -9.70 4.57 15.40
CA ALA A 38 -10.48 4.43 16.63
C ALA A 38 -9.79 3.47 17.62
N MET A 39 -9.61 3.94 18.85
CA MET A 39 -9.17 3.16 20.02
C MET A 39 -7.98 2.25 19.69
N ASP A 40 -8.14 0.93 19.77
CA ASP A 40 -7.06 -0.05 19.63
C ASP A 40 -6.73 -0.40 18.16
N LEU A 41 -7.27 0.35 17.19
CA LEU A 41 -7.04 0.15 15.75
C LEU A 41 -7.46 -1.22 15.19
N ILE A 42 -8.28 -1.97 15.94
CA ILE A 42 -8.67 -3.35 15.59
C ILE A 42 -9.27 -3.42 14.18
N THR A 43 -10.23 -2.56 13.88
CA THR A 43 -10.88 -2.54 12.56
C THR A 43 -9.93 -2.11 11.45
N LEU A 44 -8.99 -1.19 11.73
CA LEU A 44 -8.00 -0.77 10.75
C LEU A 44 -7.11 -1.96 10.37
N HIS A 45 -6.62 -2.70 11.37
CA HIS A 45 -5.78 -3.86 11.15
C HIS A 45 -6.56 -5.00 10.47
N ASP A 46 -7.80 -5.27 10.90
CA ASP A 46 -8.65 -6.29 10.28
C ASP A 46 -8.93 -5.99 8.81
N ASN A 47 -9.13 -4.71 8.44
CA ASN A 47 -9.30 -4.30 7.05
C ASN A 47 -8.05 -4.56 6.20
N GLU A 48 -6.85 -4.29 6.73
CA GLU A 48 -5.59 -4.60 6.04
C GLU A 48 -5.41 -6.11 5.90
N GLU A 49 -5.66 -6.88 6.96
CA GLU A 49 -5.53 -8.34 6.97
C GLU A 49 -6.59 -9.03 6.10
N ALA A 50 -7.76 -8.44 5.91
CA ALA A 50 -8.81 -8.99 5.06
C ALA A 50 -8.32 -9.30 3.64
N TYR A 51 -7.42 -8.49 3.09
CA TYR A 51 -6.82 -8.74 1.77
C TYR A 51 -5.89 -9.96 1.75
N ASN A 52 -5.28 -10.32 2.89
CA ASN A 52 -4.42 -11.51 2.99
C ASN A 52 -5.23 -12.81 3.06
N ARG A 53 -6.51 -12.73 3.45
CA ARG A 53 -7.42 -13.89 3.51
C ARG A 53 -7.77 -14.42 2.12
N TYR A 54 -7.76 -13.55 1.12
CA TYR A 54 -8.08 -13.90 -0.26
C TYR A 54 -6.81 -13.94 -1.11
N LYS A 55 -6.78 -14.89 -2.06
CA LYS A 55 -5.69 -14.99 -3.03
C LYS A 55 -6.26 -14.85 -4.44
N ILE A 56 -5.59 -14.05 -5.26
CA ILE A 56 -5.90 -13.97 -6.68
C ILE A 56 -5.50 -15.30 -7.32
N ARG A 57 -6.42 -15.89 -8.10
CA ARG A 57 -6.12 -17.06 -8.94
C ARG A 57 -5.68 -16.55 -10.32
N PRO A 58 -4.37 -16.51 -10.63
CA PRO A 58 -3.91 -16.00 -11.91
C PRO A 58 -4.39 -16.90 -13.05
N ARG A 59 -4.79 -16.29 -14.16
CA ARG A 59 -5.14 -16.98 -15.39
C ARG A 59 -3.90 -17.03 -16.29
N ILE A 60 -3.52 -18.23 -16.72
CA ILE A 60 -2.36 -18.44 -17.59
C ILE A 60 -2.78 -18.51 -19.06
N LEU A 61 -1.83 -18.31 -19.97
CA LEU A 61 -2.03 -18.34 -21.42
C LEU A 61 -3.06 -17.32 -21.92
N VAL A 62 -3.28 -16.25 -21.17
CA VAL A 62 -4.10 -15.10 -21.58
C VAL A 62 -3.16 -14.01 -22.09
N ASN A 63 -3.46 -13.44 -23.26
CA ASN A 63 -2.71 -12.31 -23.78
C ASN A 63 -3.02 -11.06 -22.95
N VAL A 64 -2.03 -10.56 -22.22
CA VAL A 64 -2.11 -9.36 -21.36
C VAL A 64 -1.28 -8.18 -21.91
N SER A 65 -1.03 -8.16 -23.23
CA SER A 65 -0.24 -7.09 -23.89
C SER A 65 -0.93 -5.72 -23.85
N LYS A 66 -2.26 -5.68 -23.77
CA LYS A 66 -3.06 -4.48 -23.58
C LYS A 66 -3.87 -4.65 -22.31
N VAL A 67 -3.56 -3.85 -21.30
CA VAL A 67 -4.32 -3.75 -20.05
C VAL A 67 -4.97 -2.39 -20.06
N ASP A 68 -6.30 -2.35 -19.98
CA ASP A 68 -7.07 -1.14 -19.71
C ASP A 68 -7.25 -1.05 -18.20
N MET A 69 -6.89 0.09 -17.61
CA MET A 69 -6.85 0.30 -16.16
C MET A 69 -8.04 1.11 -15.69
#